data_AF-A0AAI9CTU0-F1
#
_entry.id   AF-A0AAI9CTU0-F1
#
_cell.length_a   1.000
_cell.length_b   1.000
_cell.length_c   1.000
_cell.angle_alpha   90.00
_cell.angle_beta   90.00
_cell.angle_gamma   90.00
#
_symmetry.space_group_name_H-M   'P 1'
#
loop_
_entity.id
_entity.type
_entity.pdbx_description
1 polymer ?
#
loop_
_entity_poly.entity_id
_entity_poly.type
_entity_poly.pdbx_seq_one_letter_code
_entity_poly.pdbx_strand_id
1 'polypeptide(L)'
;MKRKLLFAALWLVSVSSLAGTSAASLDQTGYTQTRYPIVLVHGLFGFDKLAGVDYFYGIPESLTKDGAKVYVAQVSATNSSEVRGEQLLAQVETLLAATGAEKVNLIGHSHGGPTARYVASVRPDLVASVTSIGGVHKGSKVADLVRGQVAEGSVTEALAVKLAEGLSGLIGLLSGGSSLEQDPLASLDALTTQGSLRFNQFYPEGIPSSECGEGDLLAANGVYYYSWTGASTFTNVLDPIDAPMAILGLAFSEPSDGLVSTCSAHLGKVIRDDYKMNHLDEINGLLGIHHLFETDPVTLYRQHANRLKLQGL
;
A
#
# COMPACT_ATOMS: atom_id res chain seq x y z
N MET A 1 -69.69 2.08 -73.41
CA MET A 1 -68.48 1.35 -73.86
C MET A 1 -67.29 2.30 -73.87
N LYS A 2 -66.15 1.83 -73.32
CA LYS A 2 -64.76 2.33 -73.46
C LYS A 2 -64.26 3.46 -72.54
N ARG A 3 -63.46 3.00 -71.57
CA ARG A 3 -62.14 3.50 -71.08
C ARG A 3 -62.06 4.89 -70.44
N LYS A 4 -61.83 4.89 -69.12
CA LYS A 4 -61.00 5.90 -68.44
C LYS A 4 -59.94 5.20 -67.59
N LEU A 5 -58.71 5.69 -67.73
CA LEU A 5 -57.48 5.15 -67.13
C LEU A 5 -57.49 5.30 -65.61
N LEU A 6 -56.99 4.27 -64.90
CA LEU A 6 -56.67 4.30 -63.47
C LEU A 6 -55.16 4.51 -63.32
N PHE A 7 -54.76 5.66 -62.79
CA PHE A 7 -53.46 5.86 -62.13
C PHE A 7 -53.73 5.81 -60.62
N ALA A 8 -53.25 4.77 -59.94
CA ALA A 8 -53.27 4.68 -58.49
C ALA A 8 -51.88 5.08 -57.97
N ALA A 9 -51.83 6.21 -57.25
CA ALA A 9 -50.63 6.71 -56.60
C ALA A 9 -50.31 5.89 -55.35
N LEU A 10 -49.07 5.39 -55.25
CA LEU A 10 -48.51 4.80 -54.05
C LEU A 10 -48.34 5.89 -52.97
N TRP A 11 -49.01 5.73 -51.83
CA TRP A 11 -48.72 6.49 -50.61
C TRP A 11 -47.75 5.67 -49.75
N LEU A 12 -46.52 6.16 -49.62
CA LEU A 12 -45.54 5.69 -48.65
C LEU A 12 -45.84 6.37 -47.30
N VAL A 13 -46.31 5.59 -46.32
CA VAL A 13 -46.41 6.03 -44.93
C VAL A 13 -45.09 5.67 -44.24
N SER A 14 -44.27 6.68 -43.95
CA SER A 14 -43.07 6.53 -43.12
C SER A 14 -43.47 6.50 -41.64
N VAL A 15 -43.33 5.33 -41.01
CA VAL A 15 -43.44 5.16 -39.56
C VAL A 15 -42.10 5.53 -38.93
N SER A 16 -42.03 6.71 -38.31
CA SER A 16 -40.89 7.13 -37.50
C SER A 16 -40.99 6.52 -36.11
N SER A 17 -40.28 5.42 -35.87
CA SER A 17 -40.05 4.88 -34.53
C SER A 17 -39.08 5.77 -33.75
N LEU A 18 -39.60 6.54 -32.79
CA LEU A 18 -38.79 7.22 -31.77
C LEU A 18 -38.25 6.16 -30.80
N ALA A 19 -37.03 5.69 -31.05
CA ALA A 19 -36.24 5.01 -30.04
C ALA A 19 -35.68 6.08 -29.09
N GLY A 20 -36.33 6.26 -27.94
CA GLY A 20 -35.78 7.01 -26.82
C GLY A 20 -34.58 6.26 -26.24
N THR A 21 -33.38 6.52 -26.74
CA THR A 21 -32.16 6.11 -26.06
C THR A 21 -31.96 7.03 -24.86
N SER A 22 -32.46 6.62 -23.70
CA SER A 22 -31.89 7.07 -22.43
C SER A 22 -30.50 6.44 -22.30
N ALA A 23 -29.54 6.98 -23.05
CA ALA A 23 -28.15 6.84 -22.69
C ALA A 23 -27.99 7.68 -21.43
N ALA A 24 -28.20 7.04 -20.26
CA ALA A 24 -27.51 7.50 -19.07
C ALA A 24 -26.05 7.64 -19.49
N SER A 25 -25.52 8.86 -19.40
CA SER A 25 -24.10 9.11 -19.51
C SER A 25 -23.42 8.18 -18.51
N LEU A 26 -22.90 7.05 -18.99
CA LEU A 26 -21.84 6.33 -18.30
C LEU A 26 -20.70 7.33 -18.27
N ASP A 27 -20.65 8.09 -17.19
CA ASP A 27 -19.53 8.97 -16.89
C ASP A 27 -18.32 8.05 -16.86
N GLN A 28 -17.55 8.02 -17.96
CA GLN A 28 -16.37 7.17 -18.10
C GLN A 28 -15.27 7.80 -17.24
N THR A 29 -15.49 7.75 -15.93
CA THR A 29 -14.48 8.06 -14.92
C THR A 29 -13.33 7.08 -15.12
N GLY A 30 -12.10 7.57 -15.05
CA GLY A 30 -10.90 6.78 -15.36
C GLY A 30 -10.78 5.53 -14.49
N TYR A 31 -10.01 4.53 -14.94
CA TYR A 31 -9.95 3.21 -14.30
C TYR A 31 -9.58 3.26 -12.80
N THR A 32 -8.71 4.18 -12.40
CA THR A 32 -8.24 4.36 -11.02
C THR A 32 -8.90 5.54 -10.31
N GLN A 33 -9.90 6.19 -10.92
CA GLN A 33 -10.55 7.39 -10.38
C GLN A 33 -11.47 7.07 -9.19
N THR A 34 -10.90 7.03 -8.00
CA THR A 34 -11.61 6.92 -6.71
C THR A 34 -12.39 8.20 -6.38
N ARG A 35 -13.41 8.07 -5.51
CA ARG A 35 -14.17 9.21 -4.95
C ARG A 35 -13.28 10.07 -4.06
N TYR A 36 -12.48 9.46 -3.21
CA TYR A 36 -11.57 10.11 -2.27
C TYR A 36 -10.12 10.04 -2.77
N PRO A 37 -9.30 11.08 -2.56
CA PRO A 37 -7.88 11.07 -2.93
C PRO A 37 -7.13 9.90 -2.32
N ILE A 38 -6.16 9.35 -3.05
CA ILE A 38 -5.23 8.34 -2.56
C ILE A 38 -4.01 9.04 -1.95
N VAL A 39 -3.65 8.68 -0.73
CA VAL A 39 -2.44 9.16 -0.05
C VAL A 39 -1.51 7.97 0.18
N LEU A 40 -0.35 7.99 -0.47
CA LEU A 40 0.70 6.99 -0.32
C LEU A 40 1.59 7.35 0.86
N VAL A 41 1.83 6.38 1.76
CA VAL A 41 2.57 6.57 3.01
C VAL A 41 3.76 5.62 3.02
N HIS A 42 4.97 6.17 2.95
CA HIS A 42 6.20 5.39 2.91
C HIS A 42 6.52 4.74 4.27
N GLY A 43 7.42 3.74 4.23
CA GLY A 43 7.92 3.01 5.41
C GLY A 43 9.16 3.62 6.06
N LEU A 44 9.90 2.77 6.79
CA LEU A 44 11.20 3.08 7.39
C LEU A 44 12.19 3.49 6.30
N PHE A 45 13.02 4.51 6.57
CA PHE A 45 13.98 5.07 5.61
C PHE A 45 13.35 5.58 4.31
N GLY A 46 12.02 5.78 4.26
CA GLY A 46 11.40 6.35 3.08
C GLY A 46 11.92 7.76 2.82
N PHE A 47 12.09 8.03 1.53
CA PHE A 47 12.68 9.23 0.98
C PHE A 47 11.74 9.77 -0.10
N ASP A 48 11.78 11.09 -0.35
CA ASP A 48 11.16 11.67 -1.54
C ASP A 48 11.79 11.06 -2.80
N LYS A 49 13.10 11.24 -2.92
CA LYS A 49 13.92 10.71 -4.01
C LYS A 49 15.26 10.27 -3.48
N LEU A 50 15.67 9.07 -3.87
CA LEU A 50 17.02 8.60 -3.67
C LEU A 50 17.74 8.60 -5.01
N ALA A 51 18.76 9.46 -5.15
CA ALA A 51 19.49 9.62 -6.41
C ALA A 51 18.58 9.86 -7.64
N GLY A 52 17.40 10.48 -7.44
CA GLY A 52 16.42 10.75 -8.48
C GLY A 52 15.32 9.69 -8.65
N VAL A 53 15.33 8.62 -7.85
CA VAL A 53 14.35 7.51 -7.87
C VAL A 53 13.31 7.71 -6.77
N ASP A 54 12.03 7.72 -7.13
CA ASP A 54 10.91 7.81 -6.20
C ASP A 54 10.73 6.51 -5.40
N TYR A 55 10.32 6.63 -4.12
CA TYR A 55 10.05 5.47 -3.25
C TYR A 55 8.99 4.53 -3.85
N PHE A 56 7.84 5.09 -4.26
CA PHE A 56 6.79 4.36 -4.97
C PHE A 56 7.06 4.43 -6.48
N TYR A 57 7.98 3.61 -6.99
CA TYR A 57 8.55 3.80 -8.32
C TYR A 57 7.52 3.60 -9.45
N GLY A 58 7.15 4.68 -10.14
CA GLY A 58 6.19 4.66 -11.26
C GLY A 58 4.72 4.46 -10.85
N ILE A 59 4.45 4.30 -9.56
CA ILE A 59 3.09 4.03 -9.02
C ILE A 59 2.23 5.30 -9.06
N PRO A 60 2.65 6.47 -8.53
CA PRO A 60 1.85 7.69 -8.59
C PRO A 60 1.47 8.09 -10.01
N GLU A 61 2.39 7.99 -10.96
CA GLU A 61 2.18 8.34 -12.36
C GLU A 61 1.15 7.40 -13.00
N SER A 62 1.28 6.10 -12.74
CA SER A 62 0.38 5.08 -13.26
C SER A 62 -1.04 5.23 -12.72
N LEU A 63 -1.17 5.51 -11.42
CA LEU A 63 -2.47 5.79 -10.80
C LEU A 63 -3.09 7.08 -11.34
N THR A 64 -2.31 8.15 -11.47
CA THR A 64 -2.80 9.45 -11.94
C THR A 64 -3.21 9.42 -13.42
N LYS A 65 -2.48 8.67 -14.25
CA LYS A 65 -2.78 8.50 -15.68
C LYS A 65 -4.20 8.00 -15.96
N ASP A 66 -4.77 7.23 -15.03
CA ASP A 66 -6.12 6.67 -15.15
C ASP A 66 -7.13 7.32 -14.18
N GLY A 67 -6.84 8.53 -13.71
CA GLY A 67 -7.81 9.43 -13.09
C GLY A 67 -7.78 9.51 -11.56
N ALA A 68 -6.93 8.74 -10.87
CA ALA A 68 -6.76 8.91 -9.43
C ALA A 68 -6.16 10.30 -9.10
N LYS A 69 -6.61 10.92 -8.00
CA LYS A 69 -5.89 12.01 -7.36
C LYS A 69 -4.93 11.41 -6.34
N VAL A 70 -3.63 11.53 -6.56
CA VAL A 70 -2.61 10.87 -5.74
C VAL A 70 -1.73 11.89 -5.05
N TYR A 71 -1.47 11.67 -3.77
CA TYR A 71 -0.56 12.44 -2.94
C TYR A 71 0.42 11.48 -2.26
N VAL A 72 1.69 11.87 -2.17
CA VAL A 72 2.70 11.11 -1.44
C VAL A 72 3.01 11.87 -0.16
N ALA A 73 2.70 11.28 0.99
CA ALA A 73 2.92 11.91 2.29
C ALA A 73 4.40 11.86 2.68
N GLN A 74 4.85 12.89 3.38
CA GLN A 74 6.20 12.99 3.93
C GLN A 74 6.16 12.86 5.45
N VAL A 75 6.66 11.75 5.98
CA VAL A 75 6.76 11.52 7.42
C VAL A 75 8.21 11.23 7.79
N SER A 76 8.55 11.32 9.08
CA SER A 76 9.88 11.02 9.56
C SER A 76 10.34 9.64 9.07
N ALA A 77 11.52 9.58 8.45
CA ALA A 77 12.09 8.33 7.97
C ALA A 77 12.29 7.30 9.09
N THR A 78 12.59 7.77 10.31
CA THR A 78 12.72 6.99 11.54
C THR A 78 12.03 7.74 12.68
N ASN A 79 10.98 7.16 13.27
CA ASN A 79 10.36 7.61 14.52
C ASN A 79 9.32 6.58 14.96
N SER A 80 8.66 6.80 16.10
CA SER A 80 7.48 6.01 16.50
C SER A 80 6.34 6.11 15.48
N SER A 81 5.47 5.10 15.45
CA SER A 81 4.28 5.08 14.59
C SER A 81 3.33 6.25 14.90
N GLU A 82 3.24 6.65 16.17
CA GLU A 82 2.40 7.75 16.63
C GLU A 82 2.92 9.12 16.16
N VAL A 83 4.22 9.39 16.29
CA VAL A 83 4.81 10.65 15.80
C VAL A 83 4.66 10.76 14.29
N ARG A 84 4.95 9.67 13.55
CA ARG A 84 4.71 9.63 12.10
C ARG A 84 3.22 9.80 11.78
N GLY A 85 2.34 9.23 12.59
CA GLY A 85 0.89 9.32 12.45
C GLY A 85 0.36 10.74 12.59
N GLU A 86 0.86 11.50 13.58
CA GLU A 86 0.52 12.91 13.76
C GLU A 86 1.02 13.78 12.59
N GLN A 87 2.22 13.51 12.07
CA GLN A 87 2.72 14.18 10.87
C GLN A 87 1.88 13.88 9.62
N LEU A 88 1.42 12.63 9.47
CA LEU A 88 0.51 12.25 8.41
C LEU A 88 -0.86 12.92 8.58
N LEU A 89 -1.40 12.95 9.80
CA LEU A 89 -2.69 13.57 10.11
C LEU A 89 -2.70 15.06 9.71
N ALA A 90 -1.66 15.82 10.07
CA ALA A 90 -1.55 17.24 9.70
C ALA A 90 -1.57 17.44 8.17
N GLN A 91 -0.93 16.55 7.41
CA GLN A 91 -0.95 16.57 5.95
C GLN A 91 -2.32 16.20 5.39
N VAL A 92 -3.00 15.20 5.97
CA VAL A 92 -4.37 14.82 5.58
C VAL A 92 -5.33 15.98 5.80
N GLU A 93 -5.28 16.66 6.94
CA GLU A 93 -6.13 17.82 7.22
C GLU A 93 -5.88 18.96 6.22
N THR A 94 -4.60 19.25 5.93
CA THR A 94 -4.21 20.25 4.93
C THR A 94 -4.74 19.87 3.55
N LEU A 95 -4.60 18.60 3.15
CA LEU A 95 -5.08 18.08 1.88
C LEU A 95 -6.59 18.21 1.74
N LEU A 96 -7.35 17.80 2.75
CA LEU A 96 -8.82 17.88 2.73
C LEU A 96 -9.28 19.33 2.69
N ALA A 97 -8.64 20.23 3.44
CA ALA A 97 -8.91 21.66 3.38
C ALA A 97 -8.62 22.26 1.99
N ALA A 98 -7.53 21.84 1.33
CA ALA A 98 -7.14 22.34 0.02
C ALA A 98 -8.00 21.78 -1.14
N THR A 99 -8.47 20.54 -1.02
CA THR A 99 -9.18 19.85 -2.11
C THR A 99 -10.69 19.85 -1.98
N GLY A 100 -11.22 20.11 -0.77
CA GLY A 100 -12.64 19.98 -0.45
C GLY A 100 -13.14 18.53 -0.41
N ALA A 101 -12.25 17.54 -0.44
CA ALA A 101 -12.62 16.16 -0.19
C ALA A 101 -13.02 15.98 1.28
N GLU A 102 -13.92 15.04 1.56
CA GLU A 102 -14.39 14.75 2.93
C GLU A 102 -13.48 13.73 3.63
N LYS A 103 -12.88 12.82 2.86
CA LYS A 103 -12.04 11.72 3.34
C LYS A 103 -10.88 11.44 2.38
N VAL A 104 -9.93 10.62 2.82
CA VAL A 104 -8.85 10.05 2.00
C VAL A 104 -8.84 8.52 2.02
N ASN A 105 -8.26 7.91 0.99
CA ASN A 105 -7.84 6.51 0.96
C ASN A 105 -6.33 6.45 1.28
N LEU A 106 -5.97 5.91 2.44
CA LEU A 106 -4.56 5.75 2.84
C LEU A 106 -4.01 4.42 2.31
N ILE A 107 -2.85 4.45 1.66
CA ILE A 107 -2.11 3.25 1.25
C ILE A 107 -0.72 3.34 1.85
N GLY A 108 -0.44 2.51 2.86
CA GLY A 108 0.82 2.50 3.59
C GLY A 108 1.64 1.27 3.29
N HIS A 109 2.92 1.45 2.98
CA HIS A 109 3.88 0.36 2.83
C HIS A 109 4.74 0.21 4.08
N SER A 110 5.01 -1.00 4.55
CA SER A 110 5.91 -1.27 5.68
C SER A 110 5.47 -0.51 6.95
N HIS A 111 6.33 0.34 7.51
CA HIS A 111 5.99 1.22 8.64
C HIS A 111 4.88 2.26 8.31
N GLY A 112 4.64 2.52 7.03
CA GLY A 112 3.53 3.32 6.54
C GLY A 112 2.17 2.71 6.87
N GLY A 113 2.08 1.37 6.99
CA GLY A 113 0.86 0.66 7.41
C GLY A 113 0.41 1.06 8.82
N PRO A 114 1.22 0.82 9.87
CA PRO A 114 0.94 1.32 11.23
C PRO A 114 0.74 2.84 11.30
N THR A 115 1.51 3.62 10.54
CA THR A 115 1.35 5.09 10.45
C THR A 115 -0.05 5.47 9.95
N ALA A 116 -0.56 4.82 8.90
CA ALA A 116 -1.90 5.07 8.37
C ALA A 116 -3.00 4.61 9.34
N ARG A 117 -2.79 3.48 10.04
CA ARG A 117 -3.72 2.98 11.07
C ARG A 117 -3.88 3.97 12.22
N TYR A 118 -2.81 4.64 12.64
CA TYR A 118 -2.90 5.69 13.65
C TYR A 118 -3.94 6.74 13.26
N VAL A 119 -3.81 7.33 12.07
CA VAL A 119 -4.71 8.37 11.56
C VAL A 119 -6.15 7.88 11.48
N ALA A 120 -6.36 6.66 10.97
CA ALA A 120 -7.69 6.06 10.88
C ALA A 120 -8.32 5.78 12.26
N SER A 121 -7.51 5.58 13.30
CA SER A 121 -8.01 5.34 14.66
C SER A 121 -8.35 6.65 15.37
N VAL A 122 -7.50 7.68 15.23
CA VAL A 122 -7.69 8.97 15.90
C VAL A 122 -8.68 9.89 15.19
N ARG A 123 -8.76 9.80 13.85
CA ARG A 123 -9.64 10.60 12.98
C ARG A 123 -10.32 9.74 11.89
N PRO A 124 -11.12 8.73 12.28
CA PRO A 124 -11.86 7.89 11.33
C PRO A 124 -12.84 8.68 10.45
N ASP A 125 -13.25 9.87 10.91
CA ASP A 125 -14.07 10.81 10.13
C ASP A 125 -13.37 11.30 8.86
N LEU A 126 -12.03 11.33 8.83
CA LEU A 126 -11.23 11.78 7.69
C LEU A 126 -10.73 10.65 6.78
N VAL A 127 -10.94 9.39 7.17
CA VAL A 127 -10.39 8.22 6.46
C VAL A 127 -11.53 7.37 5.90
N ALA A 128 -11.44 7.03 4.62
CA ALA A 128 -12.36 6.14 3.93
C ALA A 128 -11.84 4.69 3.95
N SER A 129 -10.55 4.52 3.69
CA SER A 129 -9.88 3.22 3.77
C SER A 129 -8.43 3.33 4.21
N VAL A 130 -7.92 2.24 4.77
CA VAL A 130 -6.50 1.95 4.99
C VAL A 130 -6.15 0.67 4.26
N THR A 131 -5.14 0.76 3.40
CA THR A 131 -4.55 -0.39 2.73
C THR A 131 -3.12 -0.53 3.18
N SER A 132 -2.73 -1.71 3.65
CA SER A 132 -1.39 -2.00 4.12
C SER A 132 -0.66 -2.94 3.18
N ILE A 133 0.58 -2.61 2.81
CA ILE A 133 1.41 -3.38 1.90
C ILE A 133 2.68 -3.76 2.66
N GLY A 134 2.87 -5.06 2.93
CA GLY A 134 3.99 -5.52 3.77
C GLY A 134 4.05 -4.85 5.14
N GLY A 135 2.90 -4.49 5.71
CA GLY A 135 2.84 -3.65 6.89
C GLY A 135 3.36 -4.34 8.16
N VAL A 136 4.10 -3.62 9.01
CA VAL A 136 4.65 -4.23 10.24
C VAL A 136 3.61 -4.21 11.37
N HIS A 137 2.57 -5.04 11.30
CA HIS A 137 1.46 -4.98 12.25
C HIS A 137 1.64 -5.83 13.49
N LYS A 138 2.37 -6.94 13.41
CA LYS A 138 2.71 -7.79 14.58
C LYS A 138 4.22 -7.87 14.81
N GLY A 139 4.97 -6.93 14.22
CA GLY A 139 6.41 -6.78 14.36
C GLY A 139 7.22 -7.50 13.28
N SER A 140 8.53 -7.26 13.33
CA SER A 140 9.53 -7.87 12.48
C SER A 140 10.53 -8.67 13.32
N LYS A 141 10.84 -9.90 12.89
CA LYS A 141 11.90 -10.70 13.53
C LYS A 141 13.28 -10.10 13.35
N VAL A 142 13.49 -9.36 12.26
CA VAL A 142 14.71 -8.58 12.06
C VAL A 142 14.84 -7.52 13.15
N ALA A 143 13.78 -6.76 13.43
CA ALA A 143 13.78 -5.75 14.49
C ALA A 143 13.99 -6.35 15.88
N ASP A 144 13.35 -7.50 16.18
CA ASP A 144 13.54 -8.22 17.43
C ASP A 144 15.01 -8.64 17.64
N LEU A 145 15.66 -9.16 16.59
CA LEU A 145 17.06 -9.58 16.63
C LEU A 145 18.03 -8.41 16.77
N VAL A 146 17.77 -7.29 16.08
CA VAL A 146 18.57 -6.06 16.21
C VAL A 146 18.44 -5.45 17.61
N ARG A 147 17.26 -5.55 18.24
CA ARG A 147 17.03 -5.05 19.60
C ARG A 147 17.60 -5.97 20.69
N GLY A 148 17.70 -7.27 20.40
CA GLY A 148 18.14 -8.29 21.34
C GLY A 148 19.62 -8.20 21.73
N GLN A 149 19.94 -8.69 22.93
CA GLN A 149 21.33 -8.92 23.33
C GLN A 149 21.77 -10.30 22.83
N VAL A 150 22.89 -10.34 22.11
CA VAL A 150 23.42 -11.58 21.55
C VAL A 150 24.68 -11.97 22.31
N ALA A 151 24.75 -13.21 22.78
CA ALA A 151 25.91 -13.72 23.50
C ALA A 151 27.09 -13.98 22.54
N GLU A 152 28.28 -13.53 22.93
CA GLU A 152 29.53 -13.71 22.17
C GLU A 152 29.83 -15.21 21.96
N GLY A 153 30.20 -15.59 20.75
CA GLY A 153 30.49 -16.95 20.30
C GLY A 153 29.26 -17.82 20.01
N SER A 154 28.05 -17.28 20.11
CA SER A 154 26.82 -18.04 19.86
C SER A 154 26.47 -18.16 18.37
N VAL A 155 25.70 -19.19 17.99
CA VAL A 155 25.13 -19.28 16.64
C VAL A 155 24.25 -18.07 16.32
N THR A 156 23.60 -17.51 17.34
CA THR A 156 22.79 -16.29 17.25
C THR A 156 23.63 -15.06 16.90
N GLU A 157 24.91 -15.01 17.32
CA GLU A 157 25.85 -13.95 16.95
C GLU A 157 26.18 -13.98 15.46
N ALA A 158 26.50 -15.17 14.94
CA ALA A 158 26.78 -15.33 13.52
C ALA A 158 25.57 -14.94 12.63
N LEU A 159 24.36 -15.23 13.09
CA LEU A 159 23.13 -14.76 12.42
C LEU A 159 22.97 -13.24 12.54
N ALA A 160 23.16 -12.66 13.73
CA ALA A 160 23.04 -11.23 13.95
C ALA A 160 24.04 -10.42 13.09
N VAL A 161 25.29 -10.88 12.95
CA VAL A 161 26.29 -10.26 12.08
C VAL A 161 25.82 -10.25 10.63
N LYS A 162 25.33 -11.37 10.10
CA LYS A 162 24.79 -11.43 8.73
C LYS A 162 23.60 -10.50 8.53
N LEU A 163 22.67 -10.45 9.51
CA LEU A 163 21.53 -9.54 9.44
C LEU A 163 21.97 -8.08 9.46
N ALA A 164 22.99 -7.74 10.27
CA ALA A 164 23.57 -6.41 10.30
C ALA A 164 24.25 -6.04 8.96
N GLU A 165 24.93 -6.98 8.31
CA GLU A 165 25.47 -6.80 6.96
C GLU A 165 24.36 -6.56 5.92
N GLY A 166 23.30 -7.38 5.95
CA GLY A 166 22.13 -7.21 5.07
C GLY A 166 21.43 -5.87 5.26
N LEU A 167 21.22 -5.47 6.53
CA LEU A 167 20.63 -4.16 6.87
C LEU A 167 21.55 -3.00 6.45
N SER A 168 22.86 -3.13 6.64
CA SER A 168 23.83 -2.12 6.21
C SER A 168 23.87 -1.98 4.69
N GLY A 169 23.81 -3.09 3.96
CA GLY A 169 23.69 -3.11 2.50
C GLY A 169 22.42 -2.42 2.04
N LEU A 170 21.28 -2.73 2.67
CA LEU A 170 20.01 -2.07 2.39
C LEU A 170 20.07 -0.56 2.65
N ILE A 171 20.60 -0.13 3.80
CA ILE A 171 20.74 1.29 4.14
C ILE A 171 21.64 1.99 3.12
N GLY A 172 22.77 1.40 2.75
CA GLY A 172 23.66 1.98 1.73
C GLY A 172 22.98 2.16 0.37
N LEU A 173 22.03 1.30 0.04
CA LEU A 173 21.22 1.37 -1.18
C LEU A 173 20.01 2.30 -1.07
N LEU A 174 19.54 2.63 0.14
CA LEU A 174 18.30 3.37 0.40
C LEU A 174 18.47 4.72 1.11
N SER A 175 19.68 5.10 1.53
CA SER A 175 19.90 6.26 2.42
C SER A 175 19.62 7.60 1.73
N GLY A 176 18.42 8.17 1.97
CA GLY A 176 18.04 9.55 1.66
C GLY A 176 17.90 10.41 2.92
N GLY A 177 18.02 11.73 2.79
CA GLY A 177 17.85 12.67 3.91
C GLY A 177 16.37 13.03 4.15
N SER A 178 16.03 13.37 5.39
CA SER A 178 14.74 13.96 5.77
C SER A 178 14.98 15.22 6.61
N SER A 179 14.16 16.26 6.42
CA SER A 179 14.18 17.50 7.23
C SER A 179 13.34 17.40 8.50
N LEU A 180 12.57 16.31 8.68
CA LEU A 180 11.77 16.05 9.87
C LEU A 180 12.61 15.44 11.00
N GLU A 181 12.10 15.48 12.22
CA GLU A 181 12.76 14.89 13.39
C GLU A 181 12.93 13.37 13.26
N GLN A 182 14.14 12.87 13.50
CA GLN A 182 14.49 11.47 13.37
C GLN A 182 14.78 10.84 14.74
N ASP A 183 14.14 9.70 15.02
CA ASP A 183 14.43 8.84 16.18
C ASP A 183 14.51 7.36 15.73
N PRO A 184 15.72 6.88 15.40
CA PRO A 184 15.96 5.48 15.03
C PRO A 184 15.62 4.48 16.13
N LEU A 185 15.75 4.85 17.40
CA LEU A 185 15.46 3.93 18.52
C LEU A 185 13.96 3.77 18.72
N ALA A 186 13.19 4.86 18.62
CA ALA A 186 11.73 4.80 18.63
C ALA A 186 11.21 4.02 17.41
N SER A 187 11.85 4.19 16.25
CA SER A 187 11.51 3.41 15.06
C SER A 187 11.80 1.92 15.25
N LEU A 188 12.96 1.56 15.81
CA LEU A 188 13.29 0.17 16.11
C LEU A 188 12.28 -0.42 17.09
N ASP A 189 11.96 0.28 18.19
CA ASP A 189 10.97 -0.17 19.18
C ASP A 189 9.61 -0.43 18.53
N ALA A 190 9.10 0.51 17.73
CA ALA A 190 7.81 0.39 17.03
C ALA A 190 7.72 -0.84 16.11
N LEU A 191 8.84 -1.24 15.50
CA LEU A 191 8.91 -2.36 14.56
C LEU A 191 9.19 -3.73 15.23
N THR A 192 9.58 -3.76 16.51
CA THR A 192 9.67 -5.02 17.25
C THR A 192 8.28 -5.66 17.43
N THR A 193 8.25 -6.97 17.65
CA THR A 193 7.02 -7.68 18.03
C THR A 193 6.38 -7.03 19.26
N GLN A 194 7.18 -6.70 20.28
CA GLN A 194 6.67 -6.10 21.52
C GLN A 194 6.06 -4.71 21.28
N GLY A 195 6.75 -3.83 20.54
CA GLY A 195 6.27 -2.48 20.25
C GLY A 195 5.04 -2.48 19.35
N SER A 196 5.03 -3.29 18.29
CA SER A 196 3.87 -3.45 17.40
C SER A 196 2.64 -3.99 18.15
N LEU A 197 2.81 -4.97 19.02
CA LEU A 197 1.70 -5.48 19.85
C LEU A 197 1.21 -4.44 20.87
N ARG A 198 2.10 -3.63 21.44
CA ARG A 198 1.69 -2.50 22.29
C ARG A 198 0.87 -1.48 21.50
N PHE A 199 1.33 -1.10 20.30
CA PHE A 199 0.60 -0.19 19.41
C PHE A 199 -0.81 -0.73 19.10
N ASN A 200 -0.94 -2.03 18.83
CA ASN A 200 -2.24 -2.66 18.55
C ASN A 200 -3.22 -2.64 19.72
N GLN A 201 -2.77 -2.45 20.97
CA GLN A 201 -3.68 -2.30 22.11
C GLN A 201 -4.46 -0.97 22.07
N PHE A 202 -3.88 0.07 21.46
CA PHE A 202 -4.48 1.39 21.36
C PHE A 202 -5.19 1.62 20.02
N TYR A 203 -4.75 0.95 18.97
CA TYR A 203 -5.23 1.15 17.59
C TYR A 203 -5.65 -0.18 16.94
N PRO A 204 -6.57 -0.97 17.53
CA PRO A 204 -6.80 -2.37 17.15
C PRO A 204 -7.53 -2.58 15.82
N GLU A 205 -8.04 -1.53 15.20
CA GLU A 205 -8.93 -1.62 14.04
C GLU A 205 -8.27 -2.31 12.84
N GLY A 206 -8.99 -3.28 12.27
CA GLY A 206 -8.52 -4.11 11.16
C GLY A 206 -7.52 -5.21 11.56
N ILE A 207 -7.04 -5.29 12.80
CA ILE A 207 -6.07 -6.32 13.18
C ILE A 207 -6.74 -7.70 13.29
N PRO A 208 -6.18 -8.76 12.67
CA PRO A 208 -6.70 -10.10 12.82
C PRO A 208 -6.67 -10.59 14.27
N SER A 209 -7.76 -11.20 14.72
CA SER A 209 -7.88 -11.79 16.07
C SER A 209 -7.08 -13.08 16.25
N SER A 210 -6.78 -13.78 15.15
CA SER A 210 -5.89 -14.94 15.11
C SER A 210 -4.51 -14.57 14.57
N GLU A 211 -3.53 -15.46 14.71
CA GLU A 211 -2.13 -15.21 14.34
C GLU A 211 -1.97 -14.82 12.86
N CYS A 212 -2.58 -15.59 11.95
CA CYS A 212 -2.44 -15.42 10.50
C CYS A 212 -3.79 -15.31 9.77
N GLY A 213 -4.86 -14.93 10.48
CA GLY A 213 -6.19 -14.75 9.86
C GLY A 213 -6.34 -13.41 9.16
N GLU A 214 -7.57 -13.11 8.75
CA GLU A 214 -7.99 -11.79 8.29
C GLU A 214 -8.56 -10.98 9.47
N GLY A 215 -8.53 -9.65 9.34
CA GLY A 215 -9.27 -8.74 10.21
C GLY A 215 -10.58 -8.27 9.56
N ASP A 216 -11.29 -7.37 10.21
CA ASP A 216 -12.54 -6.83 9.67
C ASP A 216 -12.28 -5.99 8.41
N LEU A 217 -13.00 -6.31 7.32
CA LEU A 217 -12.99 -5.49 6.10
C LEU A 217 -13.50 -4.07 6.38
N LEU A 218 -14.55 -3.92 7.18
CA LEU A 218 -15.09 -2.66 7.66
C LEU A 218 -15.08 -2.73 9.19
N ALA A 219 -14.17 -2.01 9.82
CA ALA A 219 -14.03 -2.06 11.28
C ALA A 219 -15.10 -1.19 11.97
N ALA A 220 -15.19 -1.32 13.30
CA ALA A 220 -16.19 -0.62 14.11
C ALA A 220 -16.10 0.93 14.05
N ASN A 221 -14.95 1.48 13.65
CA ASN A 221 -14.75 2.91 13.42
C ASN A 221 -15.31 3.42 12.07
N GLY A 222 -15.87 2.53 11.23
CA GLY A 222 -16.44 2.89 9.94
C GLY A 222 -15.41 3.09 8.81
N VAL A 223 -14.18 2.62 9.00
CA VAL A 223 -13.09 2.65 8.00
C VAL A 223 -12.91 1.27 7.38
N TYR A 224 -12.65 1.22 6.07
CA TYR A 224 -12.34 -0.04 5.38
C TYR A 224 -10.85 -0.39 5.48
N TYR A 225 -10.53 -1.67 5.71
CA TYR A 225 -9.16 -2.15 5.87
C TYR A 225 -8.82 -3.27 4.88
N TYR A 226 -7.66 -3.17 4.25
CA TYR A 226 -7.12 -4.17 3.31
C TYR A 226 -5.64 -4.40 3.55
N SER A 227 -5.14 -5.55 3.10
CA SER A 227 -3.70 -5.77 2.99
C SER A 227 -3.30 -6.65 1.82
N TRP A 228 -2.05 -6.53 1.41
CA TRP A 228 -1.34 -7.58 0.68
C TRP A 228 0.14 -7.57 1.03
N THR A 229 0.85 -8.65 0.69
CA THR A 229 2.31 -8.74 0.89
C THR A 229 2.92 -9.82 0.02
N GLY A 230 4.23 -9.76 -0.11
CA GLY A 230 5.06 -10.81 -0.68
C GLY A 230 5.47 -11.89 0.31
N ALA A 231 5.88 -13.03 -0.25
CA ALA A 231 6.35 -14.21 0.47
C ALA A 231 7.67 -14.75 -0.11
N SER A 232 8.43 -13.91 -0.83
CA SER A 232 9.67 -14.30 -1.49
C SER A 232 10.78 -13.29 -1.22
N THR A 233 11.82 -13.72 -0.51
CA THR A 233 12.94 -12.85 -0.13
C THR A 233 13.96 -12.62 -1.26
N PHE A 234 13.84 -13.36 -2.35
CA PHE A 234 14.67 -13.28 -3.56
C PHE A 234 13.77 -13.54 -4.78
N THR A 235 13.80 -12.65 -5.74
CA THR A 235 12.87 -12.52 -6.86
C THR A 235 13.56 -12.26 -8.20
N ASN A 236 14.68 -11.51 -8.23
CA ASN A 236 15.43 -11.19 -9.42
C ASN A 236 16.94 -11.05 -9.19
N VAL A 237 17.73 -11.87 -9.88
CA VAL A 237 19.21 -11.87 -9.80
C VAL A 237 19.87 -10.57 -10.29
N LEU A 238 19.14 -9.75 -11.05
CA LEU A 238 19.63 -8.47 -11.55
C LEU A 238 19.36 -7.31 -10.59
N ASP A 239 18.50 -7.49 -9.58
CA ASP A 239 18.26 -6.47 -8.57
C ASP A 239 19.33 -6.57 -7.47
N PRO A 240 20.12 -5.51 -7.20
CA PRO A 240 21.09 -5.51 -6.11
C PRO A 240 20.47 -5.62 -4.70
N ILE A 241 19.18 -5.38 -4.54
CA ILE A 241 18.46 -5.42 -3.26
C ILE A 241 18.09 -6.85 -2.85
N ASP A 242 18.02 -7.78 -3.81
CA ASP A 242 17.67 -9.17 -3.56
C ASP A 242 18.64 -9.90 -2.64
N ALA A 243 19.94 -9.62 -2.77
CA ALA A 243 20.95 -10.24 -1.92
C ALA A 243 20.78 -9.83 -0.43
N PRO A 244 20.72 -8.53 -0.07
CA PRO A 244 20.45 -8.14 1.32
C PRO A 244 19.05 -8.59 1.79
N MET A 245 18.02 -8.59 0.94
CA MET A 245 16.68 -9.12 1.30
C MET A 245 16.71 -10.60 1.64
N ALA A 246 17.40 -11.42 0.83
CA ALA A 246 17.55 -12.85 1.10
C ALA A 246 18.30 -13.12 2.42
N ILE A 247 19.30 -12.30 2.74
CA ILE A 247 20.03 -12.39 4.02
C ILE A 247 19.11 -12.04 5.19
N LEU A 248 18.34 -10.95 5.08
CA LEU A 248 17.39 -10.52 6.12
C LEU A 248 16.27 -11.55 6.32
N GLY A 249 15.86 -12.21 5.23
CA GLY A 249 14.94 -13.34 5.23
C GLY A 249 15.34 -14.49 6.16
N LEU A 250 16.63 -14.67 6.46
CA LEU A 250 17.11 -15.70 7.39
C LEU A 250 16.63 -15.50 8.85
N ALA A 251 16.10 -14.32 9.18
CA ALA A 251 15.47 -14.06 10.47
C ALA A 251 14.11 -14.78 10.64
N PHE A 252 13.53 -15.29 9.55
CA PHE A 252 12.20 -15.89 9.52
C PHE A 252 12.28 -17.40 9.31
N SER A 253 11.41 -18.13 10.00
CA SER A 253 11.17 -19.57 9.77
C SER A 253 9.88 -19.85 9.01
N GLU A 254 9.13 -18.78 8.73
CA GLU A 254 7.87 -18.74 8.01
C GLU A 254 8.03 -17.88 6.74
N PRO A 255 7.09 -17.94 5.77
CA PRO A 255 7.14 -17.10 4.58
C PRO A 255 7.24 -15.60 4.95
N SER A 256 8.09 -14.88 4.23
CA SER A 256 8.34 -13.45 4.45
C SER A 256 8.79 -12.77 3.16
N ASP A 257 8.68 -11.45 3.15
CA ASP A 257 9.19 -10.57 2.10
C ASP A 257 10.67 -10.19 2.33
N GLY A 258 11.30 -10.71 3.40
CA GLY A 258 12.67 -10.42 3.83
C GLY A 258 12.75 -9.53 5.07
N LEU A 259 11.70 -8.75 5.36
CA LEU A 259 11.65 -7.84 6.51
C LEU A 259 10.41 -8.05 7.39
N VAL A 260 9.34 -8.62 6.84
CA VAL A 260 8.06 -8.85 7.51
C VAL A 260 7.55 -10.23 7.11
N SER A 261 7.06 -11.01 8.08
CA SER A 261 6.40 -12.27 7.74
C SER A 261 4.99 -12.03 7.23
N THR A 262 4.50 -12.95 6.38
CA THR A 262 3.18 -12.82 5.75
C THR A 262 2.08 -12.57 6.79
N CYS A 263 2.05 -13.38 7.86
CA CYS A 263 1.08 -13.27 8.94
C CYS A 263 1.17 -11.93 9.71
N SER A 264 2.37 -11.37 9.85
CA SER A 264 2.56 -10.06 10.51
C SER A 264 2.01 -8.90 9.65
N ALA A 265 1.94 -9.08 8.33
CA ALA A 265 1.44 -8.09 7.38
C ALA A 265 -0.08 -8.05 7.23
N HIS A 266 -0.81 -8.99 7.82
CA HIS A 266 -2.27 -9.06 7.67
C HIS A 266 -2.98 -7.89 8.35
N LEU A 267 -3.85 -7.22 7.58
CA LEU A 267 -4.76 -6.17 8.05
C LEU A 267 -6.05 -6.19 7.25
N GLY A 268 -7.18 -6.19 7.97
CA GLY A 268 -8.50 -6.21 7.37
C GLY A 268 -8.66 -7.37 6.39
N LYS A 269 -9.21 -7.07 5.21
CA LYS A 269 -9.32 -8.04 4.14
C LYS A 269 -7.97 -8.26 3.45
N VAL A 270 -7.42 -9.46 3.60
CA VAL A 270 -6.20 -9.85 2.89
C VAL A 270 -6.56 -10.11 1.43
N ILE A 271 -6.03 -9.28 0.54
CA ILE A 271 -6.21 -9.44 -0.90
C ILE A 271 -5.45 -10.68 -1.36
N ARG A 272 -4.18 -10.78 -0.92
CA ARG A 272 -3.27 -11.91 -1.13
C ARG A 272 -1.97 -11.67 -0.36
N ASP A 273 -1.36 -12.71 0.16
CA ASP A 273 -0.19 -12.67 1.06
C ASP A 273 0.99 -13.52 0.55
N ASP A 274 0.88 -14.09 -0.66
CA ASP A 274 1.84 -15.01 -1.24
C ASP A 274 2.43 -14.51 -2.58
N TYR A 275 2.46 -13.19 -2.79
CA TYR A 275 3.13 -12.63 -3.99
C TYR A 275 4.60 -13.04 -4.02
N LYS A 276 5.13 -13.35 -5.20
CA LYS A 276 6.58 -13.51 -5.40
C LYS A 276 7.26 -12.14 -5.46
N MET A 277 7.20 -11.45 -4.34
CA MET A 277 7.73 -10.12 -4.10
C MET A 277 8.56 -10.16 -2.82
N ASN A 278 9.73 -9.54 -2.87
CA ASN A 278 10.45 -9.13 -1.66
C ASN A 278 9.88 -7.77 -1.18
N HIS A 279 10.37 -7.29 -0.04
CA HIS A 279 9.81 -6.10 0.60
C HIS A 279 9.90 -4.83 -0.26
N LEU A 280 10.83 -4.72 -1.20
CA LEU A 280 10.91 -3.55 -2.09
C LEU A 280 10.25 -3.76 -3.45
N ASP A 281 10.11 -5.01 -3.91
CA ASP A 281 9.26 -5.31 -5.07
C ASP A 281 7.84 -4.78 -4.84
N GLU A 282 7.34 -4.81 -3.60
CA GLU A 282 6.02 -4.30 -3.20
C GLU A 282 5.78 -2.81 -3.52
N ILE A 283 6.85 -2.03 -3.66
CA ILE A 283 6.82 -0.61 -4.08
C ILE A 283 7.41 -0.40 -5.47
N ASN A 284 7.56 -1.48 -6.23
CA ASN A 284 8.21 -1.51 -7.54
C ASN A 284 9.69 -1.09 -7.50
N GLY A 285 10.34 -1.29 -6.35
CA GLY A 285 11.77 -1.04 -6.16
C GLY A 285 12.60 -2.31 -6.38
N LEU A 286 13.86 -2.21 -6.81
CA LEU A 286 14.53 -0.98 -7.27
C LEU A 286 14.35 -0.80 -8.78
N LEU A 287 13.98 0.41 -9.21
CA LEU A 287 13.85 0.76 -10.63
C LEU A 287 12.92 -0.18 -11.45
N GLY A 288 11.97 -0.82 -10.79
CA GLY A 288 11.03 -1.78 -11.40
C GLY A 288 11.64 -3.14 -11.76
N ILE A 289 12.82 -3.48 -11.23
CA ILE A 289 13.41 -4.81 -11.43
C ILE A 289 12.82 -5.76 -10.40
N HIS A 290 11.84 -6.55 -10.80
CA HIS A 290 11.18 -7.53 -9.90
C HIS A 290 11.03 -8.89 -10.59
N HIS A 291 10.34 -9.83 -9.94
CA HIS A 291 10.09 -11.17 -10.48
C HIS A 291 9.39 -11.13 -11.85
N LEU A 292 9.93 -11.84 -12.86
CA LEU A 292 9.46 -11.79 -14.26
C LEU A 292 8.13 -12.50 -14.53
N PHE A 293 7.75 -13.46 -13.68
CA PHE A 293 6.54 -14.27 -13.86
C PHE A 293 5.51 -14.06 -12.74
N GLU A 294 5.63 -12.95 -12.02
CA GLU A 294 4.64 -12.51 -11.04
C GLU A 294 3.86 -11.33 -11.62
N THR A 295 2.72 -11.05 -11.00
CA THR A 295 1.97 -9.81 -11.21
C THR A 295 2.87 -8.61 -10.96
N ASP A 296 2.91 -7.70 -11.93
CA ASP A 296 3.62 -6.44 -11.82
C ASP A 296 3.09 -5.61 -10.61
N PRO A 297 3.96 -5.10 -9.72
CA PRO A 297 3.54 -4.36 -8.53
C PRO A 297 2.65 -3.16 -8.88
N VAL A 298 2.99 -2.39 -9.92
CA VAL A 298 2.19 -1.23 -10.36
C VAL A 298 0.77 -1.65 -10.73
N THR A 299 0.61 -2.82 -11.34
CA THR A 299 -0.69 -3.42 -11.66
C THR A 299 -1.53 -3.69 -10.42
N LEU A 300 -0.92 -4.10 -9.30
CA LEU A 300 -1.62 -4.29 -8.02
C LEU A 300 -2.21 -2.99 -7.49
N TYR A 301 -1.44 -1.91 -7.47
CA TYR A 301 -1.94 -0.59 -7.04
C TYR A 301 -3.10 -0.12 -7.92
N ARG A 302 -3.00 -0.30 -9.24
CA ARG A 302 -4.08 0.09 -10.17
C ARG A 302 -5.35 -0.73 -9.95
N GLN A 303 -5.22 -2.05 -9.83
CA GLN A 303 -6.36 -2.94 -9.57
C GLN A 303 -7.01 -2.60 -8.23
N HIS A 304 -6.21 -2.26 -7.22
CA HIS A 304 -6.72 -1.86 -5.92
C HIS A 304 -7.40 -0.50 -5.93
N ALA A 305 -6.85 0.51 -6.63
CA ALA A 305 -7.54 1.79 -6.82
C ALA A 305 -8.90 1.59 -7.50
N ASN A 306 -8.99 0.72 -8.50
CA ASN A 306 -10.27 0.34 -9.11
C ASN A 306 -11.19 -0.42 -8.13
N ARG A 307 -10.65 -1.27 -7.24
CA ARG A 307 -11.42 -1.92 -6.17
C ARG A 307 -12.07 -0.87 -5.24
N LEU A 308 -11.29 0.11 -4.80
CA LEU A 308 -11.78 1.22 -3.96
C LEU A 308 -12.86 2.03 -4.69
N LYS A 309 -12.61 2.37 -5.95
CA LYS A 309 -13.59 3.07 -6.81
C LYS A 309 -14.91 2.31 -6.92
N LEU A 310 -14.87 1.01 -7.21
CA LEU A 310 -16.08 0.17 -7.35
C LEU A 310 -16.86 0.04 -6.03
N GLN A 311 -16.20 0.31 -4.90
CA GLN A 311 -16.80 0.35 -3.57
C GLN A 311 -17.34 1.75 -3.20
N GLY A 312 -17.20 2.74 -4.08
CA GLY A 312 -17.64 4.11 -3.85
C GLY A 312 -16.71 4.92 -2.94
N LEU A 313 -15.45 4.46 -2.78
CA LEU A 313 -14.38 5.11 -2.03
C LEU A 313 -13.46 5.90 -2.96
#